data_AF-A0A350V0Q6-F1
#
_entry.id   AF-A0A350V0Q6-F1
#
_cell.length_a   1.000
_cell.length_b   1.000
_cell.length_c   1.000
_cell.angle_alpha   90.00
_cell.angle_beta   90.00
_cell.angle_gamma   90.00
#
_symmetry.space_group_name_H-M   'P 1'
#
loop_
_entity.id
_entity.type
_entity.pdbx_description
1 polymer ?
#
loop_
_entity_poly.entity_id
_entity_poly.type
_entity_poly.pdbx_seq_one_letter_code
_entity_poly.pdbx_strand_id
1 'polypeptide(L)'
;MALKVIKKYTTKLDSKKRMTIKNPDFEYYQVNIFDDGNILLEPKVLVDAHEVSANTLNMMDKSVKNMKKGIVSKPVEFKKYLSVKG
;
A
#
# COMPACT_ATOMS: atom_id res chain seq x y z
N MET A 1 -3.22 23.39 19.08
CA MET A 1 -4.67 23.15 18.97
C MET A 1 -5.04 22.00 19.89
N ALA A 2 -6.05 22.15 20.75
CA ALA A 2 -6.51 21.05 21.62
C ALA A 2 -7.44 20.13 20.83
N LEU A 3 -7.22 18.82 20.90
CA LEU A 3 -8.10 17.82 20.31
C LEU A 3 -9.44 17.83 21.04
N LYS A 4 -10.54 18.04 20.31
CA LYS A 4 -11.89 18.00 20.86
C LYS A 4 -12.47 16.60 20.63
N VAL A 5 -12.90 15.94 21.71
CA VAL A 5 -13.61 14.66 21.60
C VAL A 5 -15.03 14.93 21.10
N ILE A 6 -15.34 14.45 19.89
CA ILE A 6 -16.67 14.63 19.25
C ILE A 6 -17.60 13.46 19.58
N LYS A 7 -17.06 12.24 19.66
CA LYS A 7 -17.80 11.01 20.00
C LYS A 7 -16.99 10.19 21.00
N LYS A 8 -17.61 9.73 22.09
CA LYS A 8 -16.99 8.83 23.09
C LYS A 8 -17.98 7.72 23.44
N TYR A 9 -17.54 6.47 23.30
CA TYR A 9 -18.34 5.30 23.69
C TYR A 9 -17.42 4.13 24.01
N THR A 10 -17.93 3.20 24.82
CA THR A 10 -17.28 1.91 25.08
C THR A 10 -17.93 0.86 24.21
N THR A 11 -17.13 -0.05 23.66
CA THR A 11 -17.61 -1.21 22.91
C THR A 11 -16.89 -2.46 23.39
N LYS A 12 -17.61 -3.59 23.36
CA LYS A 12 -17.02 -4.90 23.63
C LYS A 12 -16.46 -5.51 22.34
N LEU A 13 -15.57 -6.48 22.49
CA LEU A 13 -15.16 -7.33 21.39
C LEU A 13 -16.31 -8.29 21.02
N ASP A 14 -16.44 -8.55 19.72
CA ASP A 14 -17.31 -9.62 19.23
C ASP A 14 -16.67 -11.01 19.43
N SER A 15 -17.40 -12.06 19.06
CA SER A 15 -16.92 -13.45 19.16
C SER A 15 -15.68 -13.75 18.31
N LYS A 16 -15.38 -12.91 17.31
CA LYS A 16 -14.20 -13.01 16.45
C LYS A 16 -13.06 -12.09 16.90
N LYS A 17 -13.14 -11.53 18.13
CA LYS A 17 -12.16 -10.59 18.70
C LYS A 17 -12.02 -9.29 17.90
N ARG A 18 -13.09 -8.82 17.28
CA ARG A 18 -13.12 -7.55 16.52
C ARG A 18 -13.82 -6.46 17.33
N MET A 19 -13.36 -5.23 17.17
CA MET A 19 -14.03 -4.03 17.65
C MET A 19 -14.77 -3.35 16.51
N THR A 20 -16.01 -2.91 16.73
CA THR A 20 -16.81 -2.19 15.72
C THR A 20 -16.83 -0.69 16.01
N ILE A 21 -16.43 0.12 15.04
CA ILE A 21 -16.57 1.57 15.09
C ILE A 21 -17.99 1.93 14.65
N LYS A 22 -18.75 2.63 15.51
CA LYS A 22 -20.12 3.04 15.22
C LYS A 22 -20.14 4.27 14.32
N ASN A 23 -20.82 4.17 13.18
CA ASN A 23 -20.98 5.23 12.17
C ASN A 23 -19.63 5.84 11.75
N PRO A 24 -18.75 5.05 11.10
CA PRO A 24 -17.44 5.53 10.65
C PRO A 24 -17.60 6.53 9.50
N ASP A 25 -16.78 7.58 9.51
CA ASP A 25 -16.75 8.59 8.45
C ASP A 25 -15.89 8.16 7.24
N PHE A 26 -15.07 7.11 7.39
CA PHE A 26 -14.17 6.57 6.37
C PHE A 26 -14.28 5.04 6.28
N GLU A 27 -13.96 4.49 5.12
CA GLU A 27 -14.03 3.04 4.89
C GLU A 27 -12.77 2.30 5.39
N TYR A 28 -11.58 2.89 5.22
CA TYR A 28 -10.33 2.27 5.60
C TYR A 28 -9.57 3.10 6.62
N TYR A 29 -8.88 2.40 7.52
CA TYR A 29 -8.05 2.99 8.55
C TYR A 29 -6.70 2.28 8.60
N GLN A 30 -5.64 3.06 8.72
CA GLN A 30 -4.36 2.54 9.19
C GLN A 30 -4.43 2.32 10.69
N VAL A 31 -3.96 1.15 11.14
CA VAL A 31 -3.97 0.75 12.55
C VAL A 31 -2.53 0.67 13.03
N ASN A 32 -2.17 1.51 14.00
CA ASN A 32 -0.90 1.41 14.72
C ASN A 32 -1.20 0.94 16.16
N ILE A 33 -0.56 -0.16 16.59
CA ILE A 33 -0.66 -0.69 17.94
C ILE A 33 0.68 -0.44 18.63
N PHE A 34 0.65 0.25 19.76
CA PHE A 34 1.82 0.57 20.55
C PHE A 34 2.03 -0.45 21.68
N ASP A 35 3.23 -0.48 22.23
CA ASP A 35 3.65 -1.40 23.30
C ASP A 35 2.93 -1.14 24.63
N ASP A 36 2.54 0.11 24.88
CA ASP A 36 1.68 0.54 25.99
C ASP A 36 0.20 0.13 25.84
N GLY A 37 -0.15 -0.54 24.74
CA GLY A 37 -1.51 -0.99 24.44
C GLY A 37 -2.40 0.09 23.82
N ASN A 38 -1.90 1.29 23.57
CA ASN A 38 -2.64 2.30 22.84
C ASN A 38 -2.80 1.89 21.36
N ILE A 39 -3.95 2.25 20.80
CA ILE A 39 -4.26 2.01 19.39
C ILE A 39 -4.57 3.36 18.73
N LEU A 40 -3.84 3.68 17.67
CA LEU A 40 -4.10 4.83 16.82
C LEU A 40 -4.74 4.36 15.51
N LEU A 41 -5.86 5.00 15.16
CA LEU A 41 -6.62 4.75 13.94
C LEU A 41 -6.60 6.03 13.10
N GLU A 42 -6.01 5.94 11.91
CA GLU A 42 -5.92 7.09 10.98
C GLU A 42 -6.67 6.75 9.70
N PRO A 43 -7.61 7.60 9.23
CA PRO A 43 -8.26 7.41 7.95
C PRO A 43 -7.26 7.23 6.81
N LYS A 44 -7.52 6.26 5.93
CA LYS A 44 -6.69 5.98 4.77
C LYS A 44 -7.56 5.80 3.54
N VAL A 45 -7.12 6.36 2.42
CA VAL A 45 -7.68 6.02 1.11
C VAL A 45 -6.89 4.83 0.58
N LEU A 46 -7.57 3.76 0.15
CA LEU A 46 -6.93 2.71 -0.62
C LEU A 46 -6.53 3.31 -1.96
N VAL A 47 -5.26 3.67 -2.09
CA VAL A 47 -4.66 3.94 -3.39
C VAL A 47 -4.35 2.58 -4.00
N ASP A 48 -4.81 2.35 -5.23
CA ASP A 48 -4.58 1.09 -5.90
C ASP A 48 -3.07 0.86 -6.01
N ALA A 49 -2.58 -0.27 -5.48
CA ALA A 49 -1.17 -0.61 -5.53
C ALA A 49 -0.67 -0.83 -6.97
N HIS A 50 -1.57 -0.82 -7.95
CA HIS A 50 -1.29 -1.02 -9.36
C HIS A 50 -1.25 0.29 -10.16
N GLU A 51 -1.31 1.44 -9.50
CA GLU A 51 -1.12 2.72 -10.17
C GLU A 51 0.35 2.90 -10.54
N VAL A 52 0.70 2.38 -11.72
CA VAL A 52 1.97 2.67 -12.38
C VAL A 52 2.04 4.19 -12.53
N SER A 53 3.04 4.81 -11.91
CA SER A 53 3.20 6.27 -12.00
C SER A 53 3.19 6.70 -13.47
N ALA A 54 2.64 7.88 -13.78
CA ALA A 54 2.61 8.40 -15.15
C ALA A 54 4.01 8.41 -15.79
N ASN A 55 5.05 8.65 -14.98
CA ASN A 55 6.45 8.59 -15.42
C ASN A 55 6.87 7.16 -15.79
N THR A 56 6.55 6.17 -14.96
CA THR A 56 6.83 4.75 -15.23
C THR A 56 6.08 4.28 -16.48
N LEU A 57 4.82 4.66 -16.64
CA LEU A 57 4.01 4.31 -17.82
C LEU A 57 4.64 4.87 -19.10
N ASN A 58 5.05 6.15 -19.08
CA ASN A 58 5.73 6.79 -20.21
C ASN A 58 7.09 6.13 -20.52
N MET A 59 7.84 5.68 -19.51
CA MET A 59 9.07 4.93 -19.72
C MET A 59 8.80 3.59 -20.41
N MET A 60 7.75 2.87 -20.00
CA MET A 60 7.33 1.62 -20.63
C MET A 60 6.95 1.85 -22.10
N ASP A 61 6.15 2.87 -22.39
CA ASP A 61 5.77 3.23 -23.78
C ASP A 61 6.97 3.54 -24.67
N LYS A 62 7.94 4.31 -24.15
CA LYS A 62 9.19 4.62 -24.86
C LYS A 62 10.01 3.36 -25.09
N SER A 63 10.11 2.48 -24.11
CA SER A 63 10.82 1.20 -24.22
C SER A 63 10.22 0.32 -25.33
N VAL A 64 8.89 0.17 -25.35
CA VAL A 64 8.19 -0.60 -26.39
C VAL A 64 8.40 0.00 -27.78
N LYS A 65 8.34 1.33 -27.92
CA LYS A 65 8.62 2.03 -29.19
C LYS A 65 10.06 1.81 -29.67
N ASN A 66 11.03 1.88 -28.77
CA ASN A 66 12.44 1.66 -29.09
C ASN A 66 12.70 0.20 -29.49
N MET A 67 12.09 -0.76 -28.77
CA MET A 67 12.16 -2.17 -29.11
C MET A 67 11.62 -2.45 -30.52
N LYS A 68 10.45 -1.89 -30.87
CA LYS A 68 9.88 -2.01 -32.23
C LYS A 68 10.76 -1.39 -33.32
N LYS A 69 11.58 -0.40 -32.97
CA LYS A 69 12.56 0.24 -33.89
C LYS A 69 13.93 -0.45 -33.90
N GLY A 70 14.11 -1.54 -33.15
CA GLY A 70 15.40 -2.22 -33.01
C GLY A 70 16.43 -1.46 -32.18
N ILE A 71 16.03 -0.38 -31.49
CA ILE A 71 16.88 0.39 -30.58
C ILE A 71 16.86 -0.34 -29.23
N VAL A 72 17.64 -1.41 -29.13
CA VAL A 72 17.69 -2.28 -27.95
C VAL A 72 19.08 -2.29 -27.33
N SER A 73 19.14 -2.52 -26.02
CA SER A 73 20.41 -2.69 -25.31
C SER A 73 21.09 -4.00 -25.71
N LYS A 74 22.34 -4.15 -25.29
CA LYS A 74 23.03 -5.44 -25.35
C LYS A 74 22.20 -6.51 -24.60
N PRO A 75 22.22 -7.77 -25.05
CA PRO A 75 21.58 -8.88 -24.35
C PRO A 75 22.04 -8.95 -22.88
N VAL A 76 21.11 -9.22 -21.98
CA VAL A 76 21.42 -9.43 -20.57
C VAL A 76 21.86 -10.89 -20.38
N GLU A 77 23.08 -11.09 -19.86
CA GLU A 77 23.55 -12.43 -19.51
C GLU A 77 23.03 -12.85 -18.13
N PHE A 78 22.02 -13.72 -18.12
CA PHE A 78 21.34 -14.15 -16.89
C PHE A 78 22.14 -15.17 -16.06
N LYS A 79 23.20 -15.79 -16.61
CA LYS A 79 24.02 -16.80 -15.91
C LYS A 79 24.64 -16.27 -14.61
N LYS A 80 24.95 -14.97 -14.53
CA LYS A 80 25.51 -14.33 -13.33
C LYS A 80 24.49 -14.15 -12.20
N TYR A 81 23.20 -14.16 -12.52
CA TYR A 81 22.11 -13.85 -11.60
C TYR A 81 21.29 -15.07 -11.17
N LEU A 82 21.35 -16.16 -11.92
CA LEU A 82 20.84 -17.46 -11.46
C LEU A 82 21.88 -18.14 -10.56
N SER A 83 21.97 -17.71 -9.30
CA SER A 83 22.46 -18.59 -8.24
C SER A 83 21.39 -19.65 -7.98
N VAL A 84 21.36 -20.69 -8.80
CA VAL A 84 20.60 -21.90 -8.50
C VAL A 84 21.29 -22.54 -7.28
N LYS A 85 20.80 -22.21 -6.08
CA LYS A 85 21.02 -23.06 -4.90
C LYS A 85 20.10 -24.26 -5.08
N GLY A 86 20.65 -25.32 -5.67
CA GLY A 86 20.12 -26.67 -5.51
C GLY A 86 20.35 -27.17 -4.09
#